data_AF-A0A176WW69-F1
#
_entry.id   AF-A0A176WW69-F1
#
_cell.length_a   1.000
_cell.length_b   1.000
_cell.length_c   1.000
_cell.angle_alpha   90.00
_cell.angle_beta   90.00
_cell.angle_gamma   90.00
#
_symmetry.space_group_name_H-M   'P 1'
#
loop_
_entity.id
_entity.type
_entity.pdbx_description
1 polymer ?
#
loop_
_entity_poly.entity_id
_entity_poly.type
_entity_poly.pdbx_seq_one_letter_code
_entity_poly.pdbx_strand_id
1 'polypeptide(L)'
;MALELSPLQKFGEWMPDRGLLNNPGATEAKNVVAVGDDYAPVETVTEETSALPAECLGKFGCYDKNGNPFTFAGTATKLYRLVGTAWTDVSKAAGYNTTGDNRWRFAQFGDYVVATNYIDAMQVFNMSSSTLFADLTGSPPRCKYLAVVNNFLFAINTTDPVDGAVNYRDWWCGIDNINSWTPNVQTQADRQDTPGYGQSFGIVGSQNTAIKFMSEGIFRLDYVGPAPIFTFSLVEPNRGTQIPGSIAAYSNFVFYLGEDGFNLFDGQSSRPIGDQKVDNWFKNRLDTNNVHKVQSVINPRRKQYMLAFPSVGGTGVCDTILVYNWTTGRWSYIEQIVEAFSRVYSQSVLADTVSTLADTLDLLADGASFAGGRALLGVIGPGRRLGYFAGPNRPAVIETTEVRLNPTGRAYVGTVYPVADCDAMQVELLSRDKQTAVASGSGLMAIEEATGEVGFHVDATYHRVRVALSGNWSRAQGVQVGFRATGR
;
A
#
# COMPACT_ATOMS: atom_id res chain seq x y z
N MET A 1 -49.95 0.77 -13.23
CA MET A 1 -49.15 1.99 -13.49
C MET A 1 -47.73 1.53 -13.73
N ALA A 2 -47.14 1.88 -14.88
CA ALA A 2 -45.80 1.42 -15.26
C ALA A 2 -44.73 1.96 -14.32
N LEU A 3 -43.66 1.20 -14.11
CA LEU A 3 -42.46 1.69 -13.42
C LEU A 3 -41.73 2.68 -14.33
N GLU A 4 -41.28 3.79 -13.77
CA GLU A 4 -40.36 4.73 -14.41
C GLU A 4 -38.93 4.24 -14.18
N LEU A 5 -38.10 4.27 -15.23
CA LEU A 5 -36.70 3.85 -15.14
C LEU A 5 -35.83 5.07 -14.84
N SER A 6 -35.03 4.99 -13.77
CA SER A 6 -34.06 6.04 -13.45
C SER A 6 -32.96 6.13 -14.53
N PRO A 7 -32.32 7.30 -14.72
CA PRO A 7 -31.05 7.34 -15.44
C PRO A 7 -30.02 6.42 -14.77
N LEU A 8 -28.98 6.03 -15.53
CA LEU A 8 -27.89 5.23 -14.99
C LEU A 8 -27.22 5.96 -13.82
N GLN A 9 -27.38 5.39 -12.63
CA GLN A 9 -26.68 5.83 -11.44
C GLN A 9 -25.31 5.17 -11.43
N LYS A 10 -24.29 5.90 -11.89
CA LYS A 10 -22.91 5.43 -11.82
C LYS A 10 -22.48 5.19 -10.37
N PHE A 11 -21.62 4.21 -10.16
CA PHE A 11 -20.94 4.08 -8.87
C PHE A 11 -20.01 5.29 -8.68
N GLY A 12 -20.30 6.09 -7.64
CA GLY A 12 -19.50 7.25 -7.29
C GLY A 12 -18.12 6.85 -6.74
N GLU A 13 -17.27 7.85 -6.52
CA GLU A 13 -16.04 7.65 -5.75
C GLU A 13 -16.39 7.22 -4.31
N TRP A 14 -15.64 6.30 -3.73
CA TRP A 14 -15.84 5.91 -2.34
C TRP A 14 -15.53 7.06 -1.38
N MET A 15 -16.57 7.56 -0.70
CA MET A 15 -16.49 8.70 0.22
C MET A 15 -17.25 8.38 1.53
N PRO A 16 -16.77 7.42 2.34
CA PRO A 16 -17.44 7.00 3.57
C PRO A 16 -17.54 8.11 4.63
N ASP A 17 -16.67 9.12 4.59
CA ASP A 17 -16.67 10.21 5.58
C ASP A 17 -17.79 11.23 5.38
N ARG A 18 -18.44 11.23 4.21
CA ARG A 18 -19.56 12.14 3.93
C ARG A 18 -20.86 11.59 4.50
N GLY A 19 -21.76 12.50 4.86
CA GLY A 19 -23.12 12.14 5.25
C GLY A 19 -23.81 11.30 4.17
N LEU A 20 -24.61 10.32 4.58
CA LEU A 20 -25.22 9.35 3.66
C LEU A 20 -26.14 10.00 2.61
N LEU A 21 -26.92 11.03 3.00
CA LEU A 21 -27.78 11.75 2.07
C LEU A 21 -26.99 12.82 1.32
N ASN A 22 -27.19 12.89 0.00
CA ASN A 22 -26.49 13.79 -0.92
C ASN A 22 -24.97 13.55 -0.98
N ASN A 23 -24.51 12.34 -0.62
CA ASN A 23 -23.16 11.92 -0.95
C ASN A 23 -23.06 11.76 -2.48
N PRO A 24 -22.19 12.48 -3.21
CA PRO A 24 -21.98 12.19 -4.63
C PRO A 24 -21.24 10.86 -4.84
N GLY A 25 -20.70 10.27 -3.76
CA GLY A 25 -19.87 9.07 -3.76
C GLY A 25 -20.58 7.77 -3.41
N ALA A 26 -19.88 6.65 -3.63
CA ALA A 26 -20.25 5.34 -3.12
C ALA A 26 -20.02 5.27 -1.60
N THR A 27 -20.91 4.60 -0.88
CA THR A 27 -20.74 4.37 0.57
C THR A 27 -19.82 3.19 0.86
N GLU A 28 -19.70 2.26 -0.08
CA GLU A 28 -18.87 1.05 0.04
C GLU A 28 -18.20 0.73 -1.30
N ALA A 29 -16.90 0.44 -1.28
CA ALA A 29 -16.13 -0.03 -2.43
C ALA A 29 -15.07 -1.06 -1.99
N LYS A 30 -15.56 -2.27 -1.69
CA LYS A 30 -14.79 -3.39 -1.12
C LYS A 30 -14.27 -4.35 -2.18
N ASN A 31 -12.99 -4.71 -2.07
CA ASN A 31 -12.26 -5.64 -2.96
C ASN A 31 -12.28 -5.21 -4.43
N VAL A 32 -12.29 -3.90 -4.67
CA VAL A 32 -12.29 -3.31 -6.01
C VAL A 32 -11.19 -2.27 -6.14
N VAL A 33 -10.85 -1.92 -7.38
CA VAL A 33 -9.98 -0.80 -7.71
C VAL A 33 -10.62 0.11 -8.73
N ALA A 34 -10.47 1.42 -8.57
CA ALA A 34 -11.02 2.39 -9.52
C ALA A 34 -10.21 2.39 -10.84
N VAL A 35 -10.91 2.29 -11.97
CA VAL A 35 -10.37 2.34 -13.33
C VAL A 35 -11.20 3.30 -14.17
N GLY A 36 -10.71 4.53 -14.33
CA GLY A 36 -11.48 5.62 -14.94
C GLY A 36 -12.70 5.96 -14.08
N ASP A 37 -13.88 5.87 -14.69
CA ASP A 37 -15.16 6.07 -14.01
C ASP A 37 -15.75 4.81 -13.37
N ASP A 38 -15.17 3.64 -13.68
CA ASP A 38 -15.69 2.32 -13.30
C ASP A 38 -14.84 1.72 -12.17
N TYR A 39 -15.32 0.61 -11.62
CA TYR A 39 -14.54 -0.26 -10.74
C TYR A 39 -14.13 -1.54 -11.47
N ALA A 40 -12.96 -2.07 -11.15
CA ALA A 40 -12.43 -3.33 -11.65
C ALA A 40 -12.13 -4.29 -10.47
N PRO A 41 -12.08 -5.61 -10.71
CA PRO A 41 -11.80 -6.58 -9.66
C PRO A 41 -10.38 -6.47 -9.13
N VAL A 42 -10.20 -7.08 -7.97
CA VAL A 42 -8.88 -7.42 -7.43
C VAL A 42 -8.75 -8.94 -7.45
N GLU A 43 -7.66 -9.44 -8.01
CA GLU A 43 -7.34 -10.86 -8.02
C GLU A 43 -7.05 -11.39 -6.60
N THR A 44 -7.23 -12.68 -6.35
CA THR A 44 -6.80 -13.32 -5.10
C THR A 44 -5.27 -13.48 -5.08
N VAL A 45 -4.67 -13.53 -3.89
CA VAL A 45 -3.23 -13.82 -3.76
C VAL A 45 -2.96 -15.30 -4.02
N THR A 46 -2.11 -15.60 -4.99
CA THR A 46 -1.56 -16.93 -5.26
C THR A 46 -0.18 -17.03 -4.64
N GLU A 47 0.05 -18.02 -3.79
CA GLU A 47 1.33 -18.24 -3.09
C GLU A 47 2.31 -19.00 -3.97
N GLU A 48 3.55 -18.50 -4.09
CA GLU A 48 4.56 -19.03 -5.02
C GLU A 48 5.81 -19.60 -4.32
N THR A 49 6.01 -19.30 -3.03
CA THR A 49 7.22 -19.72 -2.30
C THR A 49 6.93 -20.72 -1.20
N SER A 50 8.00 -21.33 -0.67
CA SER A 50 7.95 -21.94 0.65
C SER A 50 7.71 -20.89 1.74
N ALA A 51 7.25 -21.34 2.90
CA ALA A 51 6.99 -20.47 4.04
C ALA A 51 8.30 -19.99 4.67
N LEU A 52 8.35 -18.72 5.07
CA LEU A 52 9.39 -18.22 5.96
C LEU A 52 9.28 -18.90 7.33
N PRO A 53 10.40 -19.21 8.00
CA PRO A 53 10.37 -19.87 9.31
C PRO A 53 9.71 -19.04 10.43
N ALA A 54 9.64 -17.72 10.29
CA ALA A 54 9.06 -16.79 11.26
C ALA A 54 8.43 -15.57 10.57
N GLU A 55 7.76 -14.71 11.34
CA GLU A 55 7.11 -13.47 10.87
C GLU A 55 8.10 -12.61 10.07
N CYS A 56 7.63 -12.08 8.93
CA CYS A 56 8.43 -11.20 8.08
C CYS A 56 8.39 -9.75 8.59
N LEU A 57 9.50 -9.29 9.16
CA LEU A 57 9.64 -7.94 9.71
C LEU A 57 10.11 -6.91 8.68
N GLY A 58 10.52 -7.34 7.49
CA GLY A 58 10.80 -6.47 6.35
C GLY A 58 11.20 -7.27 5.12
N LYS A 59 10.92 -6.71 3.94
CA LYS A 59 11.17 -7.37 2.64
C LYS A 59 11.68 -6.33 1.64
N PHE A 60 12.60 -6.76 0.78
CA PHE A 60 13.21 -5.89 -0.21
C PHE A 60 13.53 -6.64 -1.50
N GLY A 61 13.13 -6.09 -2.63
CA GLY A 61 13.49 -6.58 -3.96
C GLY A 61 14.44 -5.60 -4.64
N CYS A 62 15.49 -6.10 -5.29
CA CYS A 62 16.51 -5.33 -5.99
C CYS A 62 17.06 -6.10 -7.19
N TYR A 63 17.94 -5.46 -7.96
CA TYR A 63 18.70 -6.09 -9.04
C TYR A 63 20.19 -5.89 -8.84
N ASP A 64 20.99 -6.88 -9.23
CA ASP A 64 22.42 -6.69 -9.37
C ASP A 64 22.76 -5.83 -10.61
N LYS A 65 24.03 -5.48 -10.77
CA LYS A 65 24.53 -4.74 -11.95
C LYS A 65 24.30 -5.44 -13.30
N ASN A 66 24.04 -6.75 -13.30
CA ASN A 66 23.78 -7.56 -14.50
C ASN A 66 22.28 -7.72 -14.77
N GLY A 67 21.41 -7.15 -13.94
CA GLY A 67 19.95 -7.26 -14.06
C GLY A 67 19.34 -8.53 -13.44
N ASN A 68 20.09 -9.30 -12.64
CA ASN A 68 19.56 -10.46 -11.93
C ASN A 68 18.75 -10.02 -10.70
N PRO A 69 17.52 -10.52 -10.52
CA PRO A 69 16.67 -10.13 -9.40
C PRO A 69 17.12 -10.80 -8.08
N PHE A 70 17.18 -10.01 -7.01
CA PHE A 70 17.40 -10.47 -5.65
C PHE A 70 16.21 -10.06 -4.77
N THR A 71 15.70 -11.00 -3.98
CA THR A 71 14.66 -10.71 -2.97
C THR A 71 15.15 -11.15 -1.61
N PHE A 72 15.12 -10.22 -0.65
CA PHE A 72 15.51 -10.44 0.73
C PHE A 72 14.30 -10.30 1.65
N ALA A 73 14.27 -11.09 2.72
CA ALA A 73 13.29 -11.00 3.79
C ALA A 73 13.99 -11.14 5.15
N GLY A 74 13.61 -10.32 6.11
CA GLY A 74 14.15 -10.36 7.47
C GLY A 74 13.12 -10.83 8.49
N THR A 75 13.55 -11.69 9.41
CA THR A 75 12.81 -12.09 10.60
C THR A 75 13.47 -11.50 11.85
N ALA A 76 12.98 -11.86 13.05
CA ALA A 76 13.56 -11.41 14.30
C ALA A 76 15.07 -11.75 14.41
N THR A 77 15.44 -12.96 13.99
CA THR A 77 16.76 -13.54 14.24
C THR A 77 17.62 -13.74 12.99
N LYS A 78 17.03 -13.68 11.78
CA LYS A 78 17.70 -14.07 10.53
C LYS A 78 17.31 -13.20 9.34
N LEU A 79 18.21 -13.12 8.36
CA LEU A 79 17.98 -12.57 7.03
C LEU A 79 18.00 -13.71 6.02
N TYR A 80 17.02 -13.72 5.13
CA TYR A 80 16.85 -14.73 4.09
C TYR A 80 16.94 -14.09 2.71
N ARG A 81 17.48 -14.85 1.76
CA ARG A 81 17.43 -14.57 0.32
C ARG A 81 16.54 -15.62 -0.33
N LEU A 82 15.68 -15.17 -1.25
CA LEU A 82 14.89 -16.08 -2.06
C LEU A 82 15.75 -16.65 -3.20
N VAL A 83 15.79 -17.98 -3.34
CA VAL A 83 16.49 -18.70 -4.40
C VAL A 83 15.50 -19.70 -5.00
N GLY A 84 15.08 -19.45 -6.25
CA GLY A 84 13.95 -20.17 -6.84
C GLY A 84 12.69 -19.88 -6.03
N THR A 85 12.08 -20.92 -5.44
CA THR A 85 10.90 -20.78 -4.56
C THR A 85 11.23 -20.93 -3.07
N ALA A 86 12.50 -21.13 -2.70
CA ALA A 86 12.93 -21.41 -1.33
C ALA A 86 13.66 -20.22 -0.68
N TRP A 87 13.42 -20.02 0.62
CA TRP A 87 14.16 -19.05 1.43
C TRP A 87 15.45 -19.65 1.98
N THR A 88 16.59 -19.14 1.54
CA THR A 88 17.93 -19.51 2.01
C THR A 88 18.42 -18.53 3.06
N ASP A 89 18.89 -19.04 4.20
CA ASP A 89 19.50 -18.21 5.26
C ASP A 89 20.83 -17.60 4.76
N VAL A 90 20.91 -16.28 4.81
CA VAL A 90 22.09 -15.50 4.43
C VAL A 90 22.56 -14.61 5.59
N SER A 91 22.18 -14.93 6.81
CA SER A 91 22.52 -14.14 8.00
C SER A 91 24.01 -14.16 8.31
N LYS A 92 24.50 -13.14 9.02
CA LYS A 92 25.80 -13.25 9.70
C LYS A 92 25.76 -14.39 10.72
N ALA A 93 26.91 -15.00 11.01
CA ALA A 93 27.01 -16.16 11.88
C ALA A 93 26.40 -15.97 13.28
N ALA A 94 26.48 -14.75 13.83
CA ALA A 94 25.93 -14.41 15.15
C ALA A 94 24.39 -14.21 15.16
N GLY A 95 23.73 -14.11 14.00
CA GLY A 95 22.32 -13.75 13.90
C GLY A 95 22.01 -12.31 14.29
N TYR A 96 20.73 -12.05 14.58
CA TYR A 96 20.17 -10.72 14.86
C TYR A 96 19.20 -10.73 16.05
N ASN A 97 18.90 -9.55 16.59
CA ASN A 97 18.03 -9.39 17.76
C ASN A 97 16.91 -8.37 17.51
N THR A 98 16.29 -8.43 16.31
CA THR A 98 15.19 -7.52 15.97
C THR A 98 14.01 -7.79 16.91
N THR A 99 13.73 -6.83 17.79
CA THR A 99 12.70 -6.94 18.83
C THR A 99 11.85 -5.68 18.91
N GLY A 100 10.68 -5.83 19.55
CA GLY A 100 9.71 -4.75 19.74
C GLY A 100 9.10 -4.26 18.43
N ASP A 101 8.94 -2.95 18.33
CA ASP A 101 8.29 -2.28 17.19
C ASP A 101 9.26 -2.04 16.01
N ASN A 102 10.48 -2.58 16.08
CA ASN A 102 11.50 -2.38 15.04
C ASN A 102 11.26 -3.31 13.85
N ARG A 103 11.59 -2.80 12.65
CA ARG A 103 11.44 -3.50 11.39
C ARG A 103 12.70 -3.37 10.55
N TRP A 104 12.92 -4.34 9.68
CA TRP A 104 14.03 -4.28 8.74
C TRP A 104 13.75 -3.22 7.67
N ARG A 105 14.70 -2.31 7.48
CA ARG A 105 14.75 -1.37 6.36
C ARG A 105 15.97 -1.68 5.51
N PHE A 106 15.79 -1.58 4.20
CA PHE A 106 16.81 -1.91 3.21
C PHE A 106 17.00 -0.74 2.26
N ALA A 107 18.23 -0.55 1.81
CA ALA A 107 18.58 0.38 0.75
C ALA A 107 19.62 -0.26 -0.18
N GLN A 108 19.45 -0.06 -1.49
CA GLN A 108 20.42 -0.50 -2.49
C GLN A 108 21.37 0.66 -2.80
N PHE A 109 22.67 0.45 -2.56
CA PHE A 109 23.75 1.36 -2.94
C PHE A 109 24.63 0.68 -4.00
N GLY A 110 24.39 1.00 -5.27
CA GLY A 110 25.03 0.28 -6.37
C GLY A 110 24.75 -1.22 -6.30
N ASP A 111 25.80 -2.04 -6.16
CA ASP A 111 25.70 -3.50 -6.03
C ASP A 111 25.64 -4.01 -4.58
N TYR A 112 25.62 -3.08 -3.61
CA TYR A 112 25.49 -3.38 -2.19
C TYR A 112 24.05 -3.21 -1.73
N VAL A 113 23.56 -4.17 -0.95
CA VAL A 113 22.32 -4.06 -0.20
C VAL A 113 22.68 -3.81 1.25
N VAL A 114 22.24 -2.68 1.80
CA VAL A 114 22.41 -2.34 3.21
C VAL A 114 21.10 -2.54 3.94
N ALA A 115 21.14 -3.21 5.09
CA ALA A 115 20.00 -3.50 5.93
C ALA A 115 20.21 -2.96 7.35
N THR A 116 19.17 -2.38 7.94
CA THR A 116 19.16 -1.96 9.34
C THR A 116 17.89 -2.42 10.04
N ASN A 117 18.01 -2.68 11.35
CA ASN A 117 16.91 -2.96 12.26
C ASN A 117 16.98 -2.08 13.53
N TYR A 118 17.80 -1.02 13.52
CA TYR A 118 18.08 -0.10 14.64
C TYR A 118 18.84 -0.70 15.85
N ILE A 119 18.74 -2.01 16.08
CA ILE A 119 19.32 -2.68 17.25
C ILE A 119 20.74 -3.17 16.97
N ASP A 120 20.90 -3.92 15.88
CA ASP A 120 22.17 -4.50 15.45
C ASP A 120 22.96 -3.49 14.60
N ALA A 121 24.26 -3.73 14.43
CA ALA A 121 25.08 -2.98 13.47
C ALA A 121 24.45 -3.08 12.06
N MET A 122 24.58 -2.02 11.25
CA MET A 122 24.10 -2.06 9.87
C MET A 122 24.75 -3.22 9.11
N GLN A 123 23.96 -3.97 8.38
CA GLN A 123 24.41 -5.14 7.63
C GLN A 123 24.59 -4.80 6.16
N VAL A 124 25.60 -5.36 5.51
CA VAL A 124 25.86 -5.21 4.08
C VAL A 124 25.97 -6.56 3.38
N PHE A 125 25.41 -6.64 2.18
CA PHE A 125 25.52 -7.78 1.28
C PHE A 125 25.92 -7.29 -0.12
N ASN A 126 27.03 -7.80 -0.66
CA ASN A 126 27.43 -7.54 -2.04
C ASN A 126 26.77 -8.58 -2.96
N MET A 127 25.91 -8.15 -3.87
CA MET A 127 25.16 -9.07 -4.74
C MET A 127 26.05 -9.87 -5.70
N SER A 128 27.21 -9.33 -6.08
CA SER A 128 28.18 -10.03 -6.95
C SER A 128 29.03 -11.10 -6.25
N SER A 129 29.26 -10.99 -4.93
CA SER A 129 30.29 -11.82 -4.27
C SER A 129 29.94 -12.36 -2.89
N SER A 130 28.98 -11.76 -2.17
CA SER A 130 28.64 -12.20 -0.82
C SER A 130 27.79 -13.47 -0.84
N THR A 131 28.07 -14.36 0.11
CA THR A 131 27.20 -15.50 0.44
C THR A 131 26.36 -15.23 1.68
N LEU A 132 26.89 -14.44 2.63
CA LEU A 132 26.23 -14.03 3.87
C LEU A 132 26.33 -12.50 4.04
N PHE A 133 25.39 -11.92 4.80
CA PHE A 133 25.50 -10.56 5.31
C PHE A 133 26.65 -10.44 6.32
N ALA A 134 27.25 -9.26 6.38
CA ALA A 134 28.27 -8.90 7.36
C ALA A 134 28.03 -7.49 7.90
N ASP A 135 28.63 -7.16 9.05
CA ASP A 135 28.58 -5.82 9.62
C ASP A 135 29.26 -4.82 8.65
N LEU A 136 28.60 -3.68 8.38
CA LEU A 136 29.12 -2.61 7.55
C LEU A 136 30.34 -1.95 8.22
N THR A 137 31.43 -1.84 7.48
CA THR A 137 32.68 -1.28 7.99
C THR A 137 32.66 0.26 8.02
N GLY A 138 33.63 0.89 8.68
CA GLY A 138 33.70 2.35 8.77
C GLY A 138 33.00 2.97 9.97
N SER A 139 32.59 2.14 10.94
CA SER A 139 31.90 2.54 12.17
C SER A 139 30.65 3.38 11.93
N PRO A 140 29.73 2.96 11.05
CA PRO A 140 28.46 3.66 10.88
C PRO A 140 27.61 3.63 12.15
N PRO A 141 26.72 4.62 12.36
CA PRO A 141 25.74 4.54 13.43
C PRO A 141 24.70 3.44 13.16
N ARG A 142 24.01 2.98 14.20
CA ARG A 142 22.75 2.23 14.02
C ARG A 142 21.64 3.21 13.69
N CYS A 143 20.69 2.85 12.84
CA CYS A 143 19.63 3.79 12.43
C CYS A 143 18.27 3.12 12.19
N LYS A 144 17.18 3.88 12.28
CA LYS A 144 15.83 3.35 11.98
C LYS A 144 15.50 3.36 10.50
N TYR A 145 15.98 4.35 9.75
CA TYR A 145 15.63 4.51 8.34
C TYR A 145 16.86 4.82 7.50
N LEU A 146 16.82 4.29 6.27
CA LEU A 146 17.87 4.42 5.27
C LEU A 146 17.28 4.93 3.95
N ALA A 147 18.05 5.76 3.26
CA ALA A 147 17.82 6.04 1.84
C ALA A 147 19.16 6.33 1.15
N VAL A 148 19.19 6.08 -0.16
CA VAL A 148 20.29 6.54 -1.00
C VAL A 148 19.91 7.85 -1.65
N VAL A 149 20.76 8.86 -1.48
CA VAL A 149 20.60 10.21 -2.05
C VAL A 149 21.85 10.46 -2.87
N ASN A 150 21.71 10.66 -4.19
CA ASN A 150 22.85 10.66 -5.10
C ASN A 150 23.74 9.41 -4.90
N ASN A 151 25.01 9.63 -4.55
CA ASN A 151 26.01 8.62 -4.21
C ASN A 151 26.32 8.60 -2.71
N PHE A 152 25.34 8.94 -1.87
CA PHE A 152 25.43 8.89 -0.42
C PHE A 152 24.37 7.94 0.15
N LEU A 153 24.77 7.13 1.14
CA LEU A 153 23.84 6.41 1.99
C LEU A 153 23.53 7.26 3.21
N PHE A 154 22.27 7.67 3.36
CA PHE A 154 21.77 8.40 4.51
C PHE A 154 21.20 7.44 5.54
N ALA A 155 21.61 7.66 6.79
CA ALA A 155 21.07 7.06 8.00
C ALA A 155 20.42 8.17 8.84
N ILE A 156 19.14 8.02 9.14
CA ILE A 156 18.41 8.98 9.97
C ILE A 156 17.85 8.30 11.22
N ASN A 157 17.64 9.09 12.27
CA ASN A 157 17.20 8.59 13.58
C ASN A 157 18.20 7.54 14.10
N THR A 158 19.36 8.05 14.47
CA THR A 158 20.56 7.26 14.69
C THR A 158 20.83 7.02 16.16
N THR A 159 21.50 5.92 16.48
CA THR A 159 22.07 5.67 17.79
C THR A 159 23.49 5.13 17.68
N ASP A 160 24.40 5.69 18.49
CA ASP A 160 25.81 5.32 18.54
C ASP A 160 26.30 5.22 20.00
N PRO A 161 27.45 4.57 20.24
CA PRO A 161 27.98 4.39 21.60
C PRO A 161 28.43 5.68 22.30
N VAL A 162 28.64 6.78 21.56
CA VAL A 162 29.17 8.05 22.09
C VAL A 162 28.03 8.96 22.52
N ASP A 163 27.10 9.27 21.61
CA ASP A 163 26.02 10.24 21.85
C ASP A 163 24.70 9.57 22.30
N GLY A 164 24.62 8.24 22.29
CA GLY A 164 23.39 7.52 22.60
C GLY A 164 22.37 7.59 21.46
N ALA A 165 21.08 7.71 21.76
CA ALA A 165 20.03 7.80 20.74
C ALA A 165 19.70 9.26 20.41
N VAL A 166 19.85 9.64 19.14
CA VAL A 166 19.56 10.98 18.64
C VAL A 166 18.56 10.90 17.48
N ASN A 167 17.29 11.10 17.80
CA ASN A 167 16.17 10.79 16.91
C ASN A 167 15.96 11.81 15.77
N TYR A 168 16.62 12.96 15.85
CA TYR A 168 16.58 14.06 14.88
C TYR A 168 17.90 14.26 14.13
N ARG A 169 18.83 13.30 14.26
CA ARG A 169 20.12 13.27 13.57
C ARG A 169 20.00 12.64 12.19
N ASP A 170 20.68 13.26 11.24
CA ASP A 170 20.96 12.75 9.91
C ASP A 170 22.46 12.54 9.78
N TRP A 171 22.86 11.37 9.28
CA TRP A 171 24.26 11.02 9.09
C TRP A 171 24.40 10.35 7.73
N TRP A 172 25.36 10.78 6.92
CA TRP A 172 25.62 10.18 5.62
C TRP A 172 27.05 9.69 5.48
N CYS A 173 27.23 8.66 4.65
CA CYS A 173 28.55 8.15 4.34
C CYS A 173 29.35 9.12 3.45
N GLY A 174 30.59 8.78 3.14
CA GLY A 174 31.39 9.50 2.15
C GLY A 174 30.84 9.28 0.75
N ILE A 175 31.10 10.23 -0.15
CA ILE A 175 30.69 10.15 -1.54
C ILE A 175 31.25 8.88 -2.19
N ASP A 176 30.38 8.10 -2.85
CA ASP A 176 30.74 6.84 -3.52
C ASP A 176 31.35 5.76 -2.61
N ASN A 177 31.34 5.94 -1.28
CA ASN A 177 31.96 5.02 -0.35
C ASN A 177 31.15 4.82 0.93
N ILE A 178 30.37 3.73 0.94
CA ILE A 178 29.56 3.30 2.09
C ILE A 178 30.36 2.91 3.34
N ASN A 179 31.69 2.80 3.25
CA ASN A 179 32.55 2.47 4.39
C ASN A 179 33.21 3.69 5.04
N SER A 180 32.87 4.91 4.62
CA SER A 180 33.40 6.14 5.22
C SER A 180 32.28 6.89 5.94
N TRP A 181 32.32 6.97 7.27
CA TRP A 181 31.28 7.66 8.05
C TRP A 181 31.83 8.74 8.98
N THR A 182 33.15 8.82 9.12
CA THR A 182 33.80 9.85 9.93
C THR A 182 33.74 11.21 9.22
N PRO A 183 33.24 12.27 9.88
CA PRO A 183 33.15 13.59 9.28
C PRO A 183 34.48 14.07 8.68
N ASN A 184 34.49 14.34 7.38
CA ASN A 184 35.68 14.77 6.66
C ASN A 184 35.30 15.48 5.36
N VAL A 185 35.81 16.70 5.16
CA VAL A 185 35.52 17.54 3.98
C VAL A 185 35.95 16.90 2.66
N GLN A 186 37.01 16.09 2.65
CA GLN A 186 37.51 15.40 1.45
C GLN A 186 36.61 14.23 1.04
N THR A 187 36.17 13.42 2.02
CA THR A 187 35.24 12.32 1.73
C THR A 187 33.79 12.80 1.63
N GLN A 188 33.51 14.02 2.07
CA GLN A 188 32.17 14.61 2.20
C GLN A 188 31.23 13.78 3.10
N ALA A 189 31.78 12.92 3.95
CA ALA A 189 31.03 12.30 5.04
C ALA A 189 30.82 13.36 6.11
N ASP A 190 29.62 13.45 6.66
CA ASP A 190 29.30 14.36 7.77
C ASP A 190 27.98 13.94 8.45
N ARG A 191 27.63 14.63 9.54
CA ARG A 191 26.38 14.47 10.27
C ARG A 191 25.80 15.83 10.63
N GLN A 192 24.48 15.93 10.61
CA GLN A 192 23.78 17.15 10.97
C GLN A 192 22.54 16.83 11.82
N ASP A 193 22.32 17.65 12.85
CA ASP A 193 21.17 17.52 13.74
C ASP A 193 20.12 18.57 13.38
N THR A 194 18.86 18.16 13.27
CA THR A 194 17.72 19.06 12.96
C THR A 194 16.76 19.16 14.16
N PRO A 195 17.09 19.91 15.23
CA PRO A 195 16.23 20.01 16.40
C PRO A 195 14.95 20.82 16.12
N GLY A 196 13.91 20.59 16.93
CA GLY A 196 12.71 21.45 16.98
C GLY A 196 11.46 20.94 16.25
N TYR A 197 11.55 19.88 15.43
CA TYR A 197 10.42 19.32 14.65
C TYR A 197 10.11 17.86 15.02
N GLY A 198 10.53 17.45 16.22
CA GLY A 198 10.42 16.11 16.78
C GLY A 198 11.32 15.07 16.11
N GLN A 199 10.86 13.81 16.08
CA GLN A 199 11.65 12.67 15.61
C GLN A 199 11.56 12.52 14.08
N SER A 200 12.65 12.03 13.47
CA SER A 200 12.67 11.65 12.05
C SER A 200 11.99 10.29 11.84
N PHE A 201 11.05 10.21 10.89
CA PHE A 201 10.24 9.03 10.59
C PHE A 201 10.50 8.45 9.21
N GLY A 202 11.15 9.17 8.30
CA GLY A 202 11.52 8.62 7.01
C GLY A 202 12.30 9.60 6.16
N ILE A 203 13.01 9.06 5.18
CA ILE A 203 13.71 9.81 4.16
C ILE A 203 13.49 9.13 2.81
N VAL A 204 13.18 9.95 1.81
CA VAL A 204 13.05 9.52 0.42
C VAL A 204 14.16 10.19 -0.35
N GLY A 205 15.10 9.39 -0.86
CA GLY A 205 16.21 9.89 -1.66
C GLY A 205 15.89 9.91 -3.15
N SER A 206 16.41 10.92 -3.84
CA SER A 206 16.48 11.05 -5.28
C SER A 206 17.92 11.39 -5.69
N GLN A 207 18.16 11.64 -6.97
CA GLN A 207 19.51 11.86 -7.50
C GLN A 207 20.19 13.09 -6.90
N ASN A 208 19.50 14.22 -6.71
CA ASN A 208 20.12 15.45 -6.20
C ASN A 208 19.44 16.00 -4.93
N THR A 209 18.33 15.39 -4.53
CA THR A 209 17.48 15.89 -3.46
C THR A 209 17.00 14.74 -2.60
N ALA A 210 16.83 14.97 -1.31
CA ALA A 210 16.09 14.06 -0.43
C ALA A 210 14.95 14.80 0.25
N ILE A 211 13.85 14.09 0.48
CA ILE A 211 12.74 14.58 1.28
C ILE A 211 12.76 13.83 2.60
N LYS A 212 12.98 14.56 3.69
CA LYS A 212 12.98 14.04 5.06
C LYS A 212 11.66 14.38 5.72
N PHE A 213 11.03 13.36 6.30
CA PHE A 213 9.80 13.45 7.06
C PHE A 213 10.10 13.37 8.55
N MET A 214 9.74 14.42 9.29
CA MET A 214 9.77 14.47 10.75
C MET A 214 8.34 14.45 11.30
N SER A 215 8.17 14.48 12.63
CA SER A 215 6.83 14.46 13.24
C SER A 215 6.01 15.70 12.87
N GLU A 216 6.65 16.86 12.87
CA GLU A 216 5.99 18.18 12.72
C GLU A 216 6.60 19.02 11.58
N GLY A 217 7.33 18.40 10.65
CA GLY A 217 7.89 19.12 9.52
C GLY A 217 8.38 18.23 8.39
N ILE A 218 8.37 18.78 7.18
CA ILE A 218 8.95 18.19 5.98
C ILE A 218 10.12 19.04 5.52
N PHE A 219 11.28 18.40 5.39
CA PHE A 219 12.53 19.04 4.96
C PHE A 219 12.92 18.54 3.58
N ARG A 220 13.44 19.44 2.77
CA ARG A 220 14.13 19.15 1.53
C ARG A 220 15.63 19.32 1.75
N LEU A 221 16.37 18.28 1.45
CA LEU A 221 17.83 18.22 1.53
C LEU A 221 18.37 18.31 0.10
N ASP A 222 19.03 19.41 -0.23
CA ASP A 222 19.65 19.59 -1.55
C ASP A 222 21.17 19.41 -1.42
N TYR A 223 21.77 18.65 -2.34
CA TYR A 223 23.23 18.53 -2.42
C TYR A 223 23.81 19.81 -3.03
N VAL A 224 24.68 20.50 -2.29
CA VAL A 224 25.32 21.77 -2.72
C VAL A 224 26.82 21.61 -2.95
N GLY A 225 27.43 20.59 -2.34
CA GLY A 225 28.88 20.38 -2.36
C GLY A 225 29.60 21.08 -1.19
N PRO A 226 30.90 20.84 -0.99
CA PRO A 226 31.64 21.37 0.15
C PRO A 226 31.70 22.92 0.09
N ALA A 227 31.61 23.69 1.18
CA ALA A 227 31.68 23.35 2.60
C ALA A 227 30.39 22.86 3.28
N PRO A 228 29.17 23.35 2.95
CA PRO A 228 27.92 22.70 3.38
C PRO A 228 27.52 21.61 2.40
N ILE A 229 27.86 20.36 2.69
CA ILE A 229 27.64 19.23 1.76
C ILE A 229 26.16 19.13 1.33
N PHE A 230 25.25 19.21 2.31
CA PHE A 230 23.81 19.27 2.11
C PHE A 230 23.20 20.51 2.77
N THR A 231 22.24 21.13 2.11
CA THR A 231 21.43 22.21 2.69
C THR A 231 20.06 21.69 3.07
N PHE A 232 19.67 21.91 4.32
CA PHE A 232 18.37 21.50 4.88
C PHE A 232 17.40 22.67 4.83
N SER A 233 16.44 22.61 3.92
CA SER A 233 15.41 23.62 3.76
C SER A 233 14.08 23.08 4.31
N LEU A 234 13.45 23.82 5.22
CA LEU A 234 12.10 23.52 5.67
C LEU A 234 11.12 23.86 4.55
N VAL A 235 10.36 22.87 4.09
CA VAL A 235 9.36 23.06 3.02
C VAL A 235 7.98 23.29 3.62
N GLU A 236 7.58 22.42 4.55
CA GLU A 236 6.28 22.53 5.23
C GLU A 236 6.47 22.52 6.75
N PRO A 237 6.27 23.66 7.44
CA PRO A 237 6.21 23.70 8.89
C PRO A 237 4.88 23.10 9.39
N ASN A 238 4.91 22.48 10.58
CA ASN A 238 3.74 21.94 11.28
C ASN A 238 2.98 20.82 10.53
N ARG A 239 3.61 20.20 9.52
CA ARG A 239 3.05 19.09 8.76
C ARG A 239 4.14 18.05 8.60
N GLY A 240 3.92 16.88 9.20
CA GLY A 240 4.87 15.78 9.18
C GLY A 240 4.14 14.44 9.13
N THR A 241 4.80 13.37 9.57
CA THR A 241 4.19 12.04 9.67
C THR A 241 4.60 11.39 10.97
N GLN A 242 3.67 10.67 11.61
CA GLN A 242 3.94 9.82 12.76
C GLN A 242 3.88 8.32 12.39
N ILE A 243 3.44 8.00 11.16
CA ILE A 243 3.30 6.63 10.68
C ILE A 243 4.30 6.40 9.55
N PRO A 244 5.53 5.97 9.86
CA PRO A 244 6.60 5.86 8.87
C PRO A 244 6.29 4.85 7.76
N GLY A 245 5.44 3.86 8.06
CA GLY A 245 4.95 2.88 7.09
C GLY A 245 4.07 3.45 5.98
N SER A 246 3.52 4.66 6.15
CA SER A 246 2.68 5.33 5.15
C SER A 246 3.46 5.99 4.02
N ILE A 247 4.77 6.20 4.21
CA ILE A 247 5.59 6.94 3.25
C ILE A 247 5.87 6.06 2.03
N ALA A 248 5.37 6.48 0.87
CA ALA A 248 5.61 5.80 -0.39
C ALA A 248 5.91 6.81 -1.50
N ALA A 249 7.05 6.64 -2.18
CA ALA A 249 7.49 7.56 -3.22
C ALA A 249 7.35 6.98 -4.63
N TYR A 250 6.97 7.83 -5.57
CA TYR A 250 6.97 7.54 -7.00
C TYR A 250 7.28 8.79 -7.81
N SER A 251 8.40 8.77 -8.53
CA SER A 251 8.90 9.94 -9.25
C SER A 251 8.99 11.14 -8.28
N ASN A 252 8.33 12.26 -8.57
CA ASN A 252 8.33 13.45 -7.73
C ASN A 252 7.24 13.45 -6.65
N PHE A 253 6.36 12.45 -6.66
CA PHE A 253 5.24 12.35 -5.72
C PHE A 253 5.61 11.49 -4.52
N VAL A 254 5.34 12.00 -3.31
CA VAL A 254 5.42 11.22 -2.08
C VAL A 254 4.06 11.20 -1.39
N PHE A 255 3.52 10.01 -1.20
CA PHE A 255 2.31 9.79 -0.42
C PHE A 255 2.71 9.56 1.03
N TYR A 256 1.98 10.18 1.95
CA TYR A 256 2.20 9.98 3.38
C TYR A 256 0.92 10.28 4.16
N LEU A 257 0.89 9.83 5.41
CA LEU A 257 -0.17 10.10 6.35
C LEU A 257 0.34 11.09 7.41
N GLY A 258 -0.27 12.27 7.46
CA GLY A 258 -0.06 13.27 8.49
C GLY A 258 -1.07 13.14 9.63
N GLU A 259 -1.01 14.06 10.59
CA GLU A 259 -2.01 14.18 11.66
C GLU A 259 -3.37 14.64 11.10
N ASP A 260 -3.33 15.50 10.08
CA ASP A 260 -4.51 16.01 9.39
C ASP A 260 -5.19 14.95 8.52
N GLY A 261 -4.42 14.08 7.85
CA GLY A 261 -4.96 13.00 7.03
C GLY A 261 -4.00 12.49 5.96
N PHE A 262 -4.53 11.82 4.94
CA PHE A 262 -3.74 11.40 3.80
C PHE A 262 -3.36 12.57 2.91
N ASN A 263 -2.07 12.68 2.60
CA ASN A 263 -1.50 13.77 1.82
C ASN A 263 -0.65 13.24 0.66
N LEU A 264 -0.63 14.00 -0.44
CA LEU A 264 0.32 13.84 -1.53
C LEU A 264 1.23 15.06 -1.59
N PHE A 265 2.51 14.84 -1.34
CA PHE A 265 3.57 15.83 -1.51
C PHE A 265 4.09 15.82 -2.95
N ASP A 266 4.14 16.99 -3.59
CA ASP A 266 4.61 17.16 -4.98
C ASP A 266 6.09 17.56 -5.10
N GLY A 267 6.79 17.66 -3.97
CA GLY A 267 8.17 18.14 -3.88
C GLY A 267 8.28 19.57 -3.32
N GLN A 268 7.19 20.32 -3.27
CA GLN A 268 7.13 21.71 -2.77
C GLN A 268 5.97 21.95 -1.81
N SER A 269 4.85 21.25 -1.98
CA SER A 269 3.66 21.38 -1.14
C SER A 269 2.89 20.07 -1.07
N SER A 270 2.10 19.91 0.00
CA SER A 270 1.23 18.76 0.19
C SER A 270 -0.21 19.10 -0.14
N ARG A 271 -0.85 18.28 -0.99
CA ARG A 271 -2.30 18.31 -1.19
C ARG A 271 -2.99 17.22 -0.36
N PRO A 272 -4.09 17.54 0.35
CA PRO A 272 -4.88 16.51 1.00
C PRO A 272 -5.57 15.64 -0.06
N ILE A 273 -5.51 14.33 0.12
CA ILE A 273 -6.14 13.34 -0.76
C ILE A 273 -7.22 12.53 -0.04
N GLY A 274 -7.25 12.54 1.30
CA GLY A 274 -8.22 11.83 2.12
C GLY A 274 -9.33 12.70 2.72
N ASP A 275 -9.18 14.03 2.69
CA ASP A 275 -10.10 14.96 3.37
C ASP A 275 -11.53 14.83 2.84
N GLN A 276 -12.49 14.73 3.75
CA GLN A 276 -13.90 14.42 3.49
C GLN A 276 -14.14 13.18 2.63
N LYS A 277 -13.19 12.25 2.56
CA LYS A 277 -13.31 11.00 1.81
C LYS A 277 -13.11 9.81 2.73
N VAL A 278 -11.90 9.61 3.23
CA VAL A 278 -11.50 8.35 3.91
C VAL A 278 -10.75 8.54 5.24
N ASP A 279 -10.36 9.76 5.60
CA ASP A 279 -9.52 10.03 6.76
C ASP A 279 -10.18 9.60 8.09
N ASN A 280 -11.47 9.91 8.30
CA ASN A 280 -12.18 9.52 9.51
C ASN A 280 -12.45 8.01 9.53
N TRP A 281 -12.83 7.44 8.38
CA TRP A 281 -13.00 6.00 8.23
C TRP A 281 -11.73 5.23 8.61
N PHE A 282 -10.56 5.70 8.14
CA PHE A 282 -9.28 5.11 8.48
C PHE A 282 -8.93 5.27 9.96
N LYS A 283 -9.05 6.50 10.50
CA LYS A 283 -8.75 6.79 11.92
C LYS A 283 -9.57 5.94 12.88
N ASN A 284 -10.85 5.69 12.57
CA ASN A 284 -11.73 4.86 13.39
C ASN A 284 -11.43 3.36 13.31
N ARG A 285 -10.77 2.91 12.23
CA ARG A 285 -10.44 1.50 12.02
C ARG A 285 -9.01 1.14 12.37
N LEU A 286 -8.08 2.09 12.42
CA LEU A 286 -6.67 1.80 12.71
C LEU A 286 -6.48 1.31 14.15
N ASP A 287 -5.82 0.16 14.33
CA ASP A 287 -5.35 -0.25 15.66
C ASP A 287 -4.09 0.55 16.05
N THR A 288 -4.26 1.47 16.99
CA THR A 288 -3.20 2.37 17.47
C THR A 288 -2.05 1.65 18.17
N ASN A 289 -2.26 0.43 18.68
CA ASN A 289 -1.19 -0.35 19.33
C ASN A 289 -0.22 -0.97 18.32
N ASN A 290 -0.67 -1.20 17.08
CA ASN A 290 0.09 -1.89 16.04
C ASN A 290 0.46 -0.99 14.85
N VAL A 291 0.54 0.34 15.06
CA VAL A 291 0.85 1.34 14.03
C VAL A 291 2.21 1.10 13.36
N HIS A 292 3.17 0.55 14.09
CA HIS A 292 4.49 0.20 13.55
C HIS A 292 4.44 -0.85 12.43
N LYS A 293 3.34 -1.62 12.34
CA LYS A 293 3.13 -2.65 11.30
C LYS A 293 2.57 -2.12 9.99
N VAL A 294 2.05 -0.89 9.97
CA VAL A 294 1.53 -0.25 8.75
C VAL A 294 2.60 -0.27 7.65
N GLN A 295 2.19 -0.59 6.42
CA GLN A 295 3.07 -0.65 5.26
C GLN A 295 2.40 -0.11 4.03
N SER A 296 3.17 0.60 3.22
CA SER A 296 2.72 1.13 1.95
C SER A 296 3.59 0.64 0.80
N VAL A 297 2.98 0.62 -0.38
CA VAL A 297 3.66 0.30 -1.62
C VAL A 297 2.96 0.99 -2.78
N ILE A 298 3.74 1.34 -3.78
CA ILE A 298 3.22 1.90 -5.01
C ILE A 298 3.10 0.81 -6.06
N ASN A 299 1.96 0.69 -6.74
CA ASN A 299 1.85 -0.05 -7.99
C ASN A 299 1.93 0.95 -9.17
N PRO A 300 3.05 1.00 -9.91
CA PRO A 300 3.24 2.00 -10.95
C PRO A 300 2.45 1.67 -12.22
N ARG A 301 2.15 0.39 -12.48
CA ARG A 301 1.41 -0.05 -13.67
C ARG A 301 -0.05 0.37 -13.62
N ARG A 302 -0.71 0.12 -12.48
CA ARG A 302 -2.10 0.52 -12.23
C ARG A 302 -2.24 1.93 -11.64
N LYS A 303 -1.11 2.63 -11.40
CA LYS A 303 -1.03 3.96 -10.80
C LYS A 303 -1.73 4.07 -9.44
N GLN A 304 -1.43 3.13 -8.54
CA GLN A 304 -2.08 2.97 -7.24
C GLN A 304 -1.11 3.12 -6.07
N TYR A 305 -1.48 3.93 -5.08
CA TYR A 305 -0.89 3.94 -3.75
C TYR A 305 -1.69 2.98 -2.88
N MET A 306 -1.03 1.99 -2.30
CA MET A 306 -1.65 0.94 -1.50
C MET A 306 -1.07 0.97 -0.09
N LEU A 307 -1.93 1.03 0.93
CA LEU A 307 -1.56 1.08 2.34
C LEU A 307 -2.24 -0.04 3.12
N ALA A 308 -1.45 -1.00 3.58
CA ALA A 308 -1.90 -2.05 4.48
C ALA A 308 -1.80 -1.58 5.94
N PHE A 309 -2.85 -1.80 6.72
CA PHE A 309 -2.90 -1.46 8.15
C PHE A 309 -3.67 -2.52 8.96
N PRO A 310 -3.38 -2.65 10.27
CA PRO A 310 -4.15 -3.50 11.17
C PRO A 310 -5.45 -2.80 11.59
N SER A 311 -6.57 -3.50 11.48
CA SER A 311 -7.86 -2.96 11.93
C SER A 311 -8.16 -3.24 13.40
N VAL A 312 -8.93 -2.36 14.03
CA VAL A 312 -9.49 -2.56 15.39
C VAL A 312 -10.36 -3.81 15.39
N GLY A 313 -10.16 -4.67 16.39
CA GLY A 313 -10.85 -5.96 16.50
C GLY A 313 -10.19 -7.11 15.72
N GLY A 314 -9.09 -6.84 15.02
CA GLY A 314 -8.25 -7.85 14.36
C GLY A 314 -7.24 -8.52 15.30
N THR A 315 -6.33 -9.31 14.72
CA THR A 315 -5.29 -10.07 15.44
C THR A 315 -3.98 -9.29 15.63
N GLY A 316 -3.97 -7.98 15.33
CA GLY A 316 -2.76 -7.16 15.33
C GLY A 316 -1.82 -7.41 14.14
N VAL A 317 -2.31 -8.03 13.06
CA VAL A 317 -1.66 -8.13 11.73
C VAL A 317 -2.43 -7.23 10.77
N CYS A 318 -1.79 -6.72 9.70
CA CYS A 318 -2.52 -5.94 8.71
C CYS A 318 -3.56 -6.82 8.03
N ASP A 319 -4.81 -6.36 7.98
CA ASP A 319 -5.96 -7.10 7.42
C ASP A 319 -6.66 -6.34 6.28
N THR A 320 -6.40 -5.04 6.17
CA THR A 320 -7.07 -4.14 5.26
C THR A 320 -6.03 -3.32 4.50
N ILE A 321 -6.21 -3.24 3.18
CA ILE A 321 -5.40 -2.44 2.28
C ILE A 321 -6.26 -1.33 1.69
N LEU A 322 -5.96 -0.08 2.03
CA LEU A 322 -6.50 1.08 1.33
C LEU A 322 -5.80 1.25 -0.01
N VAL A 323 -6.57 1.58 -1.05
CA VAL A 323 -6.05 1.79 -2.40
C VAL A 323 -6.51 3.16 -2.90
N TYR A 324 -5.54 3.98 -3.32
CA TYR A 324 -5.76 5.25 -3.97
C TYR A 324 -5.22 5.23 -5.38
N ASN A 325 -6.05 5.50 -6.38
CA ASN A 325 -5.58 5.71 -7.74
C ASN A 325 -5.31 7.20 -7.96
N TRP A 326 -4.06 7.60 -8.14
CA TRP A 326 -3.71 9.03 -8.26
C TRP A 326 -4.02 9.64 -9.62
N THR A 327 -4.44 8.84 -10.61
CA THR A 327 -4.94 9.36 -11.90
C THR A 327 -6.42 9.71 -11.83
N THR A 328 -7.23 8.83 -11.24
CA THR A 328 -8.67 9.08 -11.08
C THR A 328 -8.98 9.89 -9.83
N GLY A 329 -8.06 9.93 -8.86
CA GLY A 329 -8.25 10.56 -7.58
C GLY A 329 -9.22 9.82 -6.65
N ARG A 330 -9.54 8.55 -6.96
CA ARG A 330 -10.55 7.73 -6.26
C ARG A 330 -9.93 6.73 -5.30
N TRP A 331 -10.61 6.52 -4.18
CA TRP A 331 -10.27 5.51 -3.17
C TRP A 331 -11.12 4.24 -3.32
N SER A 332 -10.57 3.14 -2.82
CA SER A 332 -11.26 1.89 -2.54
C SER A 332 -10.49 1.13 -1.46
N TYR A 333 -11.01 -0.01 -1.00
CA TYR A 333 -10.28 -0.84 -0.05
C TYR A 333 -10.39 -2.33 -0.37
N ILE A 334 -9.41 -3.09 0.11
CA ILE A 334 -9.29 -4.54 -0.09
C ILE A 334 -9.10 -5.18 1.28
N GLU A 335 -9.86 -6.23 1.61
CA GLU A 335 -9.64 -6.98 2.85
C GLU A 335 -8.67 -8.11 2.59
N GLN A 336 -7.39 -7.96 2.93
CA GLN A 336 -6.37 -8.99 2.74
C GLN A 336 -5.44 -8.99 3.95
N ILE A 337 -5.23 -10.17 4.54
CA ILE A 337 -4.23 -10.34 5.59
C ILE A 337 -2.82 -10.25 4.96
N VAL A 338 -2.00 -9.34 5.48
CA VAL A 338 -0.65 -9.04 5.00
C VAL A 338 0.32 -8.90 6.19
N GLU A 339 1.37 -9.72 6.20
CA GLU A 339 2.50 -9.57 7.12
C GLU A 339 3.59 -8.63 6.53
N ALA A 340 3.90 -8.82 5.24
CA ALA A 340 4.86 -7.98 4.53
C ALA A 340 4.39 -7.59 3.13
N PHE A 341 4.43 -6.28 2.86
CA PHE A 341 4.04 -5.69 1.60
C PHE A 341 5.21 -4.97 0.94
N SER A 342 5.60 -5.39 -0.27
CA SER A 342 6.67 -4.70 -1.01
C SER A 342 6.60 -5.00 -2.50
N ARG A 343 7.23 -4.13 -3.29
CA ARG A 343 7.63 -4.49 -4.64
C ARG A 343 8.67 -5.60 -4.58
N VAL A 344 8.48 -6.61 -5.41
CA VAL A 344 9.45 -7.68 -5.62
C VAL A 344 9.54 -7.92 -7.13
N TYR A 345 10.62 -8.56 -7.54
CA TYR A 345 10.86 -8.86 -8.94
C TYR A 345 10.67 -10.36 -9.15
N SER A 346 9.99 -10.75 -10.24
CA SER A 346 9.87 -12.17 -10.58
C SER A 346 11.26 -12.78 -10.73
N GLN A 347 11.47 -13.97 -10.19
CA GLN A 347 12.71 -14.70 -10.42
C GLN A 347 12.63 -15.45 -11.75
N SER A 348 13.77 -15.59 -12.42
CA SER A 348 13.88 -16.50 -13.55
C SER A 348 13.82 -17.94 -13.03
N VAL A 349 12.92 -18.75 -13.59
CA VAL A 349 12.95 -20.20 -13.42
C VAL A 349 13.82 -20.77 -14.54
N LEU A 350 14.81 -21.61 -14.21
CA LEU A 350 15.66 -22.25 -15.22
C LEU A 350 14.83 -23.22 -16.07
N ALA A 351 15.03 -23.20 -17.39
CA ALA A 351 14.26 -23.97 -18.39
C ALA A 351 14.23 -25.49 -18.17
N ASP A 352 15.14 -26.04 -17.36
CA ASP A 352 15.26 -27.48 -17.07
C ASP A 352 14.16 -28.02 -16.11
N THR A 353 13.34 -27.15 -15.51
CA THR A 353 12.17 -27.55 -14.68
C THR A 353 10.84 -27.47 -15.43
N VAL A 354 10.85 -27.07 -16.71
CA VAL A 354 9.63 -26.85 -17.51
C VAL A 354 9.08 -28.17 -18.10
N SER A 355 9.87 -29.24 -18.16
CA SER A 355 9.43 -30.51 -18.77
C SER A 355 8.38 -31.28 -17.95
N THR A 356 8.13 -30.91 -16.69
CA THR A 356 7.12 -31.54 -15.82
C THR A 356 5.86 -30.68 -15.64
N LEU A 357 5.85 -29.45 -16.16
CA LEU A 357 4.75 -28.46 -16.05
C LEU A 357 3.99 -28.25 -17.37
N ALA A 358 4.24 -29.07 -18.39
CA ALA A 358 3.65 -28.91 -19.71
C ALA A 358 2.12 -29.11 -19.76
N ASP A 359 1.52 -29.70 -18.74
CA ASP A 359 0.07 -29.95 -18.66
C ASP A 359 -0.75 -28.79 -18.05
N THR A 360 -0.09 -27.73 -17.60
CA THR A 360 -0.73 -26.52 -17.04
C THR A 360 -0.45 -25.26 -17.89
N LEU A 361 -0.32 -25.46 -19.21
CA LEU A 361 0.01 -24.39 -20.16
C LEU A 361 -1.11 -23.34 -20.36
N ASP A 362 -2.30 -23.56 -19.80
CA ASP A 362 -3.41 -22.61 -19.86
C ASP A 362 -3.29 -21.46 -18.83
N LEU A 363 -2.34 -21.55 -17.89
CA LEU A 363 -2.01 -20.47 -16.95
C LEU A 363 -0.99 -19.46 -17.53
N LEU A 364 -0.52 -19.66 -18.78
CA LEU A 364 0.64 -18.99 -19.38
C LEU A 364 0.31 -18.02 -20.53
N ALA A 365 -0.96 -17.63 -20.71
CA ALA A 365 -1.41 -16.78 -21.81
C ALA A 365 -1.01 -15.28 -21.72
N ASP A 366 -0.44 -14.79 -20.61
CA ASP A 366 0.27 -13.50 -20.54
C ASP A 366 1.79 -13.74 -20.43
N GLY A 367 2.41 -14.08 -21.57
CA GLY A 367 3.76 -14.66 -21.70
C GLY A 367 4.94 -13.79 -21.25
N ALA A 368 5.12 -13.59 -19.94
CA ALA A 368 6.25 -12.83 -19.36
C ALA A 368 6.87 -13.43 -18.09
N SER A 369 6.45 -14.63 -17.66
CA SER A 369 7.01 -15.31 -16.47
C SER A 369 8.40 -15.90 -16.70
N PHE A 370 8.76 -16.25 -17.94
CA PHE A 370 10.01 -16.95 -18.25
C PHE A 370 11.27 -16.07 -18.26
N ALA A 371 11.16 -14.75 -18.46
CA ALA A 371 12.33 -13.87 -18.57
C ALA A 371 12.88 -13.40 -17.20
N GLY A 372 12.18 -13.67 -16.08
CA GLY A 372 12.49 -13.05 -14.80
C GLY A 372 12.48 -11.51 -14.86
N GLY A 373 12.59 -10.85 -13.71
CA GLY A 373 12.79 -9.41 -13.66
C GLY A 373 11.56 -8.56 -14.02
N ARG A 374 10.33 -9.06 -13.90
CA ARG A 374 9.12 -8.21 -13.93
C ARG A 374 8.87 -7.68 -12.52
N ALA A 375 8.73 -6.36 -12.38
CA ALA A 375 8.27 -5.75 -11.13
C ALA A 375 6.82 -6.17 -10.85
N LEU A 376 6.63 -6.92 -9.78
CA LEU A 376 5.34 -7.41 -9.31
C LEU A 376 5.09 -6.92 -7.88
N LEU A 377 3.81 -6.88 -7.54
CA LEU A 377 3.37 -6.56 -6.19
C LEU A 377 3.38 -7.83 -5.35
N GLY A 378 4.37 -7.97 -4.48
CA GLY A 378 4.52 -9.15 -3.64
C GLY A 378 3.87 -8.95 -2.28
N VAL A 379 3.05 -9.92 -1.88
CA VAL A 379 2.41 -9.98 -0.57
C VAL A 379 2.91 -11.22 0.17
N ILE A 380 3.26 -11.08 1.44
CA ILE A 380 3.41 -12.23 2.34
C ILE A 380 2.17 -12.29 3.21
N GLY A 381 1.38 -13.34 3.03
CA GLY A 381 0.19 -13.62 3.82
C GLY A 381 0.49 -14.39 5.11
N PRO A 382 -0.54 -14.83 5.85
CA PRO A 382 -0.40 -15.55 7.11
C PRO A 382 0.27 -16.92 6.97
N GLY A 383 0.24 -17.51 5.76
CA GLY A 383 1.01 -18.71 5.43
C GLY A 383 2.53 -18.49 5.38
N ARG A 384 2.99 -17.23 5.55
CA ARG A 384 4.38 -16.79 5.47
C ARG A 384 5.05 -17.08 4.13
N ARG A 385 4.23 -17.22 3.09
CA ARG A 385 4.65 -17.45 1.71
C ARG A 385 4.50 -16.16 0.94
N LEU A 386 5.46 -15.89 0.06
CA LEU A 386 5.35 -14.79 -0.88
C LEU A 386 4.41 -15.21 -2.01
N GLY A 387 3.45 -14.35 -2.30
CA GLY A 387 2.49 -14.50 -3.37
C GLY A 387 2.19 -13.21 -4.12
N TYR A 388 1.40 -13.34 -5.18
CA TYR A 388 1.03 -12.26 -6.09
C TYR A 388 -0.48 -12.21 -6.31
N PHE A 389 -1.02 -11.03 -6.60
CA PHE A 389 -2.41 -10.86 -7.04
C PHE A 389 -2.57 -11.39 -8.48
N ALA A 390 -2.74 -12.70 -8.62
CA ALA A 390 -2.83 -13.39 -9.91
C ALA A 390 -3.85 -14.55 -9.90
N GLY A 391 -4.56 -14.76 -8.79
CA GLY A 391 -5.61 -15.77 -8.67
C GLY A 391 -6.96 -15.29 -9.21
N PRO A 392 -8.03 -16.06 -8.97
CA PRO A 392 -9.38 -15.67 -9.37
C PRO A 392 -9.82 -14.38 -8.69
N ASN A 393 -10.72 -13.63 -9.32
CA ASN A 393 -11.28 -12.39 -8.80
C ASN A 393 -11.89 -12.60 -7.41
N ARG A 394 -11.61 -11.66 -6.50
CA ARG A 394 -12.15 -11.68 -5.15
C ARG A 394 -13.62 -11.24 -5.16
N PRO A 395 -14.46 -11.78 -4.25
CA PRO A 395 -15.81 -11.29 -4.05
C PRO A 395 -15.79 -9.80 -3.70
N ALA A 396 -16.46 -8.99 -4.51
CA ALA A 396 -16.49 -7.54 -4.42
C ALA A 396 -17.87 -7.05 -3.99
N VAL A 397 -17.90 -5.93 -3.27
CA VAL A 397 -19.14 -5.26 -2.87
C VAL A 397 -19.01 -3.78 -3.17
N ILE A 398 -19.97 -3.25 -3.93
CA ILE A 398 -20.05 -1.83 -4.28
C ILE A 398 -21.45 -1.32 -3.93
N GLU A 399 -21.53 -0.17 -3.27
CA GLU A 399 -22.80 0.48 -2.95
C GLU A 399 -22.97 1.78 -3.73
N THR A 400 -24.20 2.07 -4.12
CA THR A 400 -24.56 3.39 -4.63
C THR A 400 -24.72 4.40 -3.50
N THR A 401 -24.83 5.69 -3.86
CA THR A 401 -25.27 6.71 -2.91
C THR A 401 -26.74 6.51 -2.53
N GLU A 402 -27.09 6.95 -1.32
CA GLU A 402 -28.47 7.01 -0.89
C GLU A 402 -29.23 8.10 -1.65
N VAL A 403 -30.27 7.69 -2.35
CA VAL A 403 -31.10 8.58 -3.16
C VAL A 403 -32.53 8.61 -2.67
N ARG A 404 -33.11 9.80 -2.76
CA ARG A 404 -34.55 10.01 -2.65
C ARG A 404 -35.14 10.03 -4.05
N LEU A 405 -35.63 8.88 -4.50
CA LEU A 405 -36.18 8.70 -5.86
C LEU A 405 -37.43 9.56 -6.11
N ASN A 406 -38.26 9.81 -5.08
CA ASN A 406 -39.35 10.77 -5.13
C ASN A 406 -39.06 11.97 -4.20
N PRO A 407 -38.75 13.16 -4.74
CA PRO A 407 -38.43 14.35 -3.93
C PRO A 407 -39.52 14.77 -2.93
N THR A 408 -40.78 14.42 -3.18
CA THR A 408 -41.94 14.93 -2.42
C THR A 408 -42.57 13.91 -1.48
N GLY A 409 -42.27 12.62 -1.63
CA GLY A 409 -42.90 11.54 -0.87
C GLY A 409 -42.03 10.29 -0.80
N ARG A 410 -42.69 9.13 -0.75
CA ARG A 410 -42.06 7.80 -0.81
C ARG A 410 -41.95 7.34 -2.26
N ALA A 411 -41.12 6.35 -2.50
CA ALA A 411 -41.02 5.66 -3.79
C ALA A 411 -41.09 4.16 -3.57
N TYR A 412 -41.85 3.49 -4.42
CA TYR A 412 -41.84 2.04 -4.52
C TYR A 412 -40.82 1.61 -5.57
N VAL A 413 -39.86 0.79 -5.18
CA VAL A 413 -38.87 0.18 -6.06
C VAL A 413 -39.34 -1.22 -6.43
N GLY A 414 -39.52 -1.43 -7.74
CA GLY A 414 -40.04 -2.67 -8.32
C GLY A 414 -38.95 -3.53 -8.97
N THR A 415 -38.00 -2.90 -9.65
CA THR A 415 -36.91 -3.61 -10.35
C THR A 415 -35.60 -2.85 -10.24
N VAL A 416 -34.48 -3.56 -10.27
CA VAL A 416 -33.13 -3.00 -10.34
C VAL A 416 -32.36 -3.71 -11.45
N TYR A 417 -31.71 -2.91 -12.29
CA TYR A 417 -30.85 -3.36 -13.39
C TYR A 417 -29.40 -2.95 -13.09
N PRO A 418 -28.58 -3.84 -12.55
CA PRO A 418 -27.17 -3.55 -12.35
C PRO A 418 -26.41 -3.61 -13.68
N VAL A 419 -25.40 -2.73 -13.84
CA VAL A 419 -24.59 -2.62 -15.05
C VAL A 419 -23.14 -2.95 -14.71
N ALA A 420 -22.81 -4.23 -14.83
CA ALA A 420 -21.45 -4.76 -14.74
C ALA A 420 -21.33 -6.03 -15.59
N ASP A 421 -20.12 -6.34 -16.06
CA ASP A 421 -19.84 -7.52 -16.87
C ASP A 421 -19.37 -8.69 -15.98
N CYS A 422 -20.28 -9.45 -15.36
CA CYS A 422 -19.86 -10.54 -14.48
C CYS A 422 -20.60 -11.85 -14.72
N ASP A 423 -19.94 -12.95 -14.37
CA ASP A 423 -20.52 -14.30 -14.35
C ASP A 423 -21.61 -14.44 -13.29
N ALA A 424 -21.40 -13.85 -12.10
CA ALA A 424 -22.33 -13.96 -10.98
C ALA A 424 -22.52 -12.61 -10.26
N MET A 425 -23.77 -12.15 -10.22
CA MET A 425 -24.16 -10.91 -9.57
C MET A 425 -25.30 -11.13 -8.58
N GLN A 426 -25.18 -10.49 -7.42
CA GLN A 426 -26.26 -10.40 -6.45
C GLN A 426 -26.51 -8.93 -6.09
N VAL A 427 -27.78 -8.58 -5.91
CA VAL A 427 -28.21 -7.22 -5.58
C VAL A 427 -29.01 -7.25 -4.28
N GLU A 428 -28.73 -6.29 -3.40
CA GLU A 428 -29.50 -6.02 -2.19
C GLU A 428 -30.00 -4.57 -2.22
N LEU A 429 -31.28 -4.38 -1.90
CA LEU A 429 -31.87 -3.07 -1.74
C LEU A 429 -31.91 -2.69 -0.26
N LEU A 430 -31.21 -1.61 0.08
CA LEU A 430 -31.18 -1.00 1.41
C LEU A 430 -32.17 0.17 1.42
N SER A 431 -33.08 0.18 2.40
CA SER A 431 -34.15 1.19 2.47
C SER A 431 -34.39 1.71 3.88
N ARG A 432 -34.83 2.97 4.00
CA ARG A 432 -35.28 3.56 5.26
C ARG A 432 -36.28 4.69 5.06
N ASP A 433 -37.14 4.89 6.05
CA ASP A 433 -38.13 6.00 6.04
C ASP A 433 -37.59 7.28 6.68
N LYS A 434 -36.68 7.17 7.66
CA LYS A 434 -36.10 8.31 8.38
C LYS A 434 -34.58 8.24 8.35
N GLN A 435 -33.91 9.38 8.29
CA GLN A 435 -32.44 9.42 8.36
C GLN A 435 -31.86 8.97 9.70
N THR A 436 -32.66 9.04 10.77
CA THR A 436 -32.28 8.55 12.09
C THR A 436 -32.43 7.03 12.23
N ALA A 437 -33.10 6.37 11.29
CA ALA A 437 -33.30 4.92 11.31
C ALA A 437 -32.13 4.21 10.61
N VAL A 438 -31.81 3.02 11.12
CA VAL A 438 -30.89 2.07 10.47
C VAL A 438 -31.56 1.57 9.19
N ALA A 439 -30.79 1.48 8.10
CA ALA A 439 -31.31 0.95 6.84
C ALA A 439 -31.63 -0.54 6.95
N SER A 440 -32.81 -0.93 6.45
CA SER A 440 -33.22 -2.33 6.33
C SER A 440 -32.78 -2.87 4.98
N GLY A 441 -32.08 -4.01 4.98
CA GLY A 441 -31.70 -4.72 3.77
C GLY A 441 -32.74 -5.77 3.37
N SER A 442 -32.99 -5.90 2.07
CA SER A 442 -33.84 -6.96 1.51
C SER A 442 -33.17 -8.35 1.51
N GLY A 443 -31.87 -8.42 1.83
CA GLY A 443 -31.02 -9.57 1.52
C GLY A 443 -30.52 -9.56 0.08
N LEU A 444 -29.43 -10.29 -0.17
CA LEU A 444 -28.81 -10.46 -1.49
C LEU A 444 -29.63 -11.42 -2.34
N MET A 445 -30.10 -10.96 -3.49
CA MET A 445 -30.82 -11.76 -4.48
C MET A 445 -30.02 -11.83 -5.78
N ALA A 446 -29.97 -13.01 -6.40
CA ALA A 446 -29.30 -13.19 -7.69
C ALA A 446 -30.09 -12.52 -8.82
N ILE A 447 -29.38 -12.09 -9.86
CA ILE A 447 -30.00 -11.57 -11.09
C ILE A 447 -30.74 -12.68 -11.83
N GLU A 448 -31.86 -12.34 -12.47
CA GLU A 448 -32.56 -13.27 -13.34
C GLU A 448 -31.83 -13.40 -14.70
N GLU A 449 -31.49 -14.64 -15.09
CA GLU A 449 -30.65 -14.90 -16.28
C GLU A 449 -31.28 -14.42 -17.59
N ALA A 450 -32.62 -14.44 -17.69
CA ALA A 450 -33.33 -14.11 -18.93
C ALA A 450 -33.46 -12.59 -19.19
N THR A 451 -33.54 -11.79 -18.12
CA THR A 451 -33.88 -10.36 -18.18
C THR A 451 -32.77 -9.46 -17.64
N GLY A 452 -31.82 -10.01 -16.86
CA GLY A 452 -30.75 -9.26 -16.21
C GLY A 452 -31.25 -8.34 -15.09
N GLU A 453 -32.46 -8.56 -14.59
CA GLU A 453 -33.11 -7.72 -13.58
C GLU A 453 -33.27 -8.45 -12.24
N VAL A 454 -33.43 -7.68 -11.17
CA VAL A 454 -33.82 -8.19 -9.85
C VAL A 454 -35.10 -7.50 -9.43
N GLY A 455 -36.14 -8.29 -9.17
CA GLY A 455 -37.42 -7.81 -8.67
C GLY A 455 -37.37 -7.50 -7.18
N PHE A 456 -37.78 -6.30 -6.79
CA PHE A 456 -37.94 -5.88 -5.40
C PHE A 456 -39.37 -5.40 -5.16
N HIS A 457 -39.83 -5.45 -3.92
CA HIS A 457 -41.16 -4.96 -3.53
C HIS A 457 -41.05 -4.10 -2.27
N VAL A 458 -40.32 -2.99 -2.37
CA VAL A 458 -40.00 -2.14 -1.22
C VAL A 458 -40.52 -0.73 -1.46
N ASP A 459 -41.27 -0.20 -0.49
CA ASP A 459 -41.76 1.19 -0.50
C ASP A 459 -41.13 1.94 0.69
N ALA A 460 -40.29 2.92 0.40
CA ALA A 460 -39.59 3.72 1.40
C ALA A 460 -39.30 5.15 0.90
N THR A 461 -38.76 6.00 1.77
CA THR A 461 -38.34 7.36 1.36
C THR A 461 -36.95 7.37 0.74
N TYR A 462 -36.00 6.66 1.38
CA TYR A 462 -34.61 6.61 0.95
C TYR A 462 -34.24 5.19 0.51
N HIS A 463 -33.51 5.11 -0.60
CA HIS A 463 -33.07 3.86 -1.21
C HIS A 463 -31.58 3.90 -1.51
N ARG A 464 -30.92 2.76 -1.34
CA ARG A 464 -29.54 2.51 -1.73
C ARG A 464 -29.44 1.09 -2.27
N VAL A 465 -28.65 0.91 -3.31
CA VAL A 465 -28.44 -0.40 -3.93
C VAL A 465 -27.04 -0.88 -3.59
N ARG A 466 -26.94 -2.09 -3.06
CA ARG A 466 -25.69 -2.82 -2.88
C ARG A 466 -25.59 -3.89 -3.96
N VAL A 467 -24.46 -3.94 -4.64
CA VAL A 467 -24.16 -4.95 -5.66
C VAL A 467 -22.97 -5.76 -5.19
N ALA A 468 -23.17 -7.08 -5.05
CA ALA A 468 -22.11 -8.04 -4.79
C ALA A 468 -21.75 -8.77 -6.08
N LEU A 469 -20.47 -8.75 -6.44
CA LEU A 469 -19.92 -9.29 -7.67
C LEU A 469 -18.99 -10.46 -7.33
N SER A 470 -19.15 -11.59 -8.01
CA SER A 470 -18.24 -12.73 -7.90
C SER A 470 -18.04 -13.41 -9.26
N GLY A 471 -17.10 -14.36 -9.33
CA GLY A 471 -16.69 -14.97 -10.59
C GLY A 471 -15.83 -14.03 -11.45
N ASN A 472 -15.76 -14.28 -12.75
CA ASN A 472 -14.99 -13.43 -13.65
C ASN A 472 -15.82 -12.19 -13.99
N TRP A 473 -15.16 -11.03 -13.90
CA TRP A 473 -15.71 -9.75 -14.29
C TRP A 473 -14.59 -8.75 -14.55
N SER A 474 -14.83 -7.65 -15.26
CA SER A 474 -13.78 -6.68 -15.58
C SER A 474 -14.09 -5.23 -15.20
N ARG A 475 -15.37 -4.84 -15.27
CA ARG A 475 -15.88 -3.48 -15.09
C ARG A 475 -17.28 -3.47 -14.47
N ALA A 476 -17.41 -2.73 -13.37
CA ALA A 476 -18.68 -2.37 -12.77
C ALA A 476 -18.93 -0.88 -12.90
N GLN A 477 -20.04 -0.50 -13.54
CA GLN A 477 -20.33 0.88 -13.93
C GLN A 477 -21.37 1.54 -13.01
N GLY A 478 -22.47 0.86 -12.71
CA GLY A 478 -23.56 1.44 -11.93
C GLY A 478 -24.81 0.58 -11.88
N VAL A 479 -25.94 1.22 -11.57
CA VAL A 479 -27.27 0.58 -11.53
C VAL A 479 -28.34 1.51 -12.10
N GLN A 480 -29.41 0.92 -12.63
CA GLN A 480 -30.66 1.61 -12.96
C GLN A 480 -31.78 1.03 -12.09
N VAL A 481 -32.72 1.87 -11.68
CA VAL A 481 -33.79 1.48 -10.77
C VAL A 481 -35.14 1.78 -11.43
N GLY A 482 -35.99 0.76 -11.54
CA GLY A 482 -37.39 0.88 -11.90
C GLY A 482 -38.21 1.22 -10.66
N PHE A 483 -38.74 2.44 -10.59
CA PHE A 483 -39.49 2.93 -9.43
C PHE A 483 -40.80 3.59 -9.84
N ARG A 484 -41.69 3.79 -8.88
CA ARG A 484 -42.87 4.66 -9.03
C ARG A 484 -43.03 5.53 -7.79
N ALA A 485 -43.48 6.75 -7.99
CA ALA A 485 -43.83 7.63 -6.88
C ALA A 485 -45.05 7.04 -6.13
N THR A 486 -44.89 6.84 -4.83
CA THR A 486 -45.96 6.45 -3.91
C THR A 486 -46.35 7.65 -3.04
N GLY A 487 -47.58 7.63 -2.54
CA GLY A 487 -48.17 8.72 -1.76
C GLY A 487 -47.40 9.07 -0.48
N ARG A 488 -47.77 10.20 0.12
CA ARG A 488 -47.09 10.85 1.23
C ARG A 488 -47.00 10.01 2.50
#